data_AF-A0A1G2EUY8-F1
#
_entry.id   AF-A0A1G2EUY8-F1
#
_cell.length_a   1.000
_cell.length_b   1.000
_cell.length_c   1.000
_cell.angle_alpha   90.00
_cell.angle_beta   90.00
_cell.angle_gamma   90.00
#
_symmetry.space_group_name_H-M   'P 1'
#
loop_
_entity.id
_entity.type
_entity.pdbx_description
1 polymer ?
#
loop_
_entity_poly.entity_id
_entity_poly.type
_entity_poly.pdbx_seq_one_letter_code
_entity_poly.pdbx_strand_id
1 'polypeptide(L)'
;MKKTTPADRRGFTLLFAVLFISAMLASSIGLSGLIIGQVRLSGTGRDSQFAFYAADSGAECASYWDRVNNAFATSSSSDIVCAGQSRSVGGALTSSFDLDFTNDSCVSVTVDKSNPAETIITSIGHSPCNGRRVERGLEVRY
;
A
#
# COMPACT_ATOMS: atom_id res chain seq x y z
N MET A 1 10.13 11.31 85.84
CA MET A 1 10.10 11.96 84.50
C MET A 1 9.54 10.95 83.51
N LYS A 2 8.28 11.12 83.07
CA LYS A 2 7.52 10.13 82.29
C LYS A 2 7.78 10.40 80.79
N LYS A 3 8.42 9.46 80.08
CA LYS A 3 8.65 9.57 78.62
C LYS A 3 7.36 9.21 77.89
N THR A 4 6.80 10.14 77.13
CA THR A 4 5.67 9.89 76.21
C THR A 4 6.21 9.45 74.86
N THR A 5 5.99 8.20 74.49
CA THR A 5 6.28 7.66 73.16
C THR A 5 5.24 8.18 72.15
N PRO A 6 5.64 8.70 70.98
CA PRO A 6 4.69 9.10 69.94
C PRO A 6 4.00 7.88 69.34
N ALA A 7 2.69 7.97 69.10
CA ALA A 7 1.91 6.93 68.45
C ALA A 7 2.33 6.71 66.99
N ASP A 8 2.51 5.43 66.64
CA ASP A 8 3.00 4.90 65.37
C ASP A 8 2.11 5.34 64.19
N ARG A 9 2.65 6.16 63.28
CA ARG A 9 1.91 6.73 62.15
C ARG A 9 2.06 5.84 60.91
N ARG A 10 1.00 5.09 60.64
CA ARG A 10 0.62 4.32 59.43
C ARG A 10 1.48 4.60 58.17
N GLY A 11 2.35 3.65 57.83
CA GLY A 11 3.26 3.68 56.66
C GLY A 11 2.75 2.94 55.41
N PHE A 12 1.48 3.06 55.02
CA PHE A 12 0.94 2.34 53.84
C PHE A 12 0.92 3.16 52.54
N THR A 13 1.08 4.49 52.63
CA THR A 13 0.96 5.42 51.49
C THR A 13 2.02 5.17 50.42
N LEU A 14 3.24 4.78 50.81
CA LEU A 14 4.32 4.45 49.87
C LEU A 14 4.02 3.18 49.08
N LEU A 15 3.46 2.15 49.72
CA LEU A 15 3.04 0.92 49.02
C LEU A 15 1.92 1.21 48.02
N PHE A 16 0.94 2.04 48.40
CA PHE A 16 -0.14 2.43 47.50
C PHE A 16 0.36 3.25 46.30
N ALA A 17 1.28 4.18 46.53
CA ALA A 17 1.91 4.96 45.45
C ALA A 17 2.65 4.05 44.45
N VAL A 18 3.41 3.07 44.95
CA VAL A 18 4.14 2.13 44.10
C VAL A 18 3.19 1.24 43.29
N LEU A 19 2.08 0.76 43.89
CA LEU A 19 1.06 -0.01 43.18
C LEU A 19 0.38 0.81 42.08
N PHE A 20 0.09 2.09 42.34
CA PHE A 20 -0.50 2.97 41.34
C PHE A 20 0.46 3.24 40.18
N ILE A 21 1.73 3.54 40.48
CA ILE A 21 2.76 3.76 39.46
C ILE A 21 2.99 2.49 38.62
N SER A 22 3.04 1.32 39.24
CA SER A 22 3.23 0.06 38.50
C SER A 22 2.04 -0.27 37.60
N ALA A 23 0.82 -0.01 38.06
CA ALA A 23 -0.39 -0.16 37.25
C ALA A 23 -0.39 0.80 36.04
N MET A 24 -0.10 2.08 36.27
CA MET A 24 0.00 3.07 35.17
C MET A 24 1.09 2.73 34.16
N LEU A 25 2.24 2.25 34.63
CA LEU A 25 3.35 1.85 33.77
C LEU A 25 2.98 0.63 32.91
N ALA A 26 2.33 -0.37 33.50
CA ALA A 26 1.86 -1.54 32.77
C ALA A 26 0.86 -1.16 31.66
N SER A 27 -0.09 -0.26 31.95
CA SER A 27 -1.03 0.25 30.94
C SER A 27 -0.31 1.00 29.81
N SER A 28 0.69 1.82 30.14
CA SER A 28 1.43 2.63 29.15
C SER A 28 2.27 1.79 28.19
N ILE A 29 2.89 0.73 28.70
CA ILE A 29 3.66 -0.23 27.87
C ILE A 29 2.71 -0.96 26.91
N GLY A 30 1.54 -1.39 27.40
CA GLY A 30 0.51 -2.02 26.57
C GLY A 30 0.06 -1.11 25.42
N LEU A 31 -0.26 0.16 25.71
CA LEU A 31 -0.66 1.14 24.70
C LEU A 31 0.45 1.41 23.67
N SER A 32 1.70 1.48 24.11
CA SER A 32 2.84 1.71 23.21
C SER A 32 2.96 0.63 22.14
N GLY A 33 2.74 -0.64 22.52
CA GLY A 33 2.73 -1.75 21.57
C GLY A 33 1.62 -1.63 20.51
N LEU A 34 0.42 -1.22 20.93
CA LEU A 34 -0.71 -0.99 20.02
C LEU A 34 -0.42 0.14 19.03
N ILE A 35 0.14 1.26 19.50
CA ILE A 35 0.49 2.41 18.66
C ILE A 35 1.51 2.01 17.59
N ILE A 36 2.55 1.25 17.97
CA ILE A 36 3.56 0.77 17.00
C ILE A 36 2.91 -0.10 15.92
N GLY A 37 1.97 -0.97 16.31
CA GLY A 37 1.17 -1.75 15.37
C GLY A 37 0.38 -0.87 14.41
N GLN A 38 -0.39 0.09 14.94
CA GLN A 38 -1.20 1.01 14.14
C GLN A 38 -0.38 1.84 13.17
N VAL A 39 0.81 2.32 13.57
CA VAL A 39 1.71 3.08 12.68
C VAL A 39 2.20 2.20 11.52
N ARG A 40 2.55 0.94 11.79
CA ARG A 40 2.97 0.00 10.73
C ARG A 40 1.84 -0.31 9.77
N LEU A 41 0.63 -0.60 10.27
CA LEU A 41 -0.55 -0.84 9.42
C LEU A 41 -0.94 0.42 8.61
N SER A 42 -0.76 1.61 9.17
CA SER A 42 -1.01 2.86 8.46
C SER A 42 -0.04 3.04 7.28
N GLY A 43 1.23 2.66 7.46
CA GLY A 43 2.23 2.66 6.40
C GLY A 43 1.83 1.73 5.24
N THR A 44 1.54 0.45 5.53
CA THR A 44 1.10 -0.50 4.50
C THR A 44 -0.25 -0.16 3.88
N GLY A 45 -1.16 0.48 4.65
CA GLY A 45 -2.41 1.01 4.13
C GLY A 45 -2.19 2.13 3.11
N ARG A 46 -1.27 3.06 3.39
CA ARG A 46 -0.86 4.10 2.45
C ARG A 46 -0.19 3.52 1.20
N ASP A 47 0.74 2.59 1.36
CA ASP A 47 1.40 1.93 0.22
C ASP A 47 0.39 1.15 -0.63
N SER A 48 -0.62 0.54 -0.01
CA SER A 48 -1.73 -0.11 -0.73
C SER A 48 -2.51 0.87 -1.60
N GLN A 49 -2.74 2.10 -1.12
CA GLN A 49 -3.47 3.11 -1.90
C GLN A 49 -2.65 3.56 -3.10
N PHE A 50 -1.34 3.76 -2.94
CA PHE A 50 -0.46 4.11 -4.05
C PHE A 50 -0.34 2.99 -5.09
N ALA A 51 -0.15 1.74 -4.64
CA ALA A 51 -0.15 0.59 -5.53
C ALA A 51 -1.47 0.44 -6.28
N PHE A 52 -2.62 0.61 -5.61
CA PHE A 52 -3.93 0.54 -6.26
C PHE A 52 -4.15 1.66 -7.26
N TYR A 53 -3.79 2.90 -6.90
CA TYR A 53 -3.87 4.05 -7.79
C TYR A 53 -3.02 3.87 -9.06
N ALA A 54 -1.81 3.34 -8.92
CA ALA A 54 -0.94 3.02 -10.05
C ALA A 54 -1.56 1.93 -10.95
N ALA A 55 -2.11 0.87 -10.35
CA ALA A 55 -2.81 -0.19 -11.07
C ALA A 55 -4.02 0.34 -11.85
N ASP A 56 -4.86 1.14 -11.21
CA ASP A 56 -6.06 1.74 -11.83
C ASP A 56 -5.69 2.65 -13.00
N SER A 57 -4.71 3.53 -12.79
CA SER A 57 -4.20 4.42 -13.83
C SER A 57 -3.64 3.66 -15.04
N GLY A 58 -2.91 2.56 -14.80
CA GLY A 58 -2.39 1.70 -15.87
C GLY A 58 -3.49 0.97 -16.64
N ALA A 59 -4.49 0.43 -15.93
CA ALA A 59 -5.62 -0.27 -16.53
C ALA A 59 -6.46 0.67 -17.39
N GLU A 60 -6.79 1.86 -16.88
CA GLU A 60 -7.54 2.88 -17.61
C GLU A 60 -6.77 3.37 -18.83
N CYS A 61 -5.45 3.55 -18.73
CA CYS A 61 -4.67 3.95 -19.90
C CYS A 61 -4.68 2.88 -21.01
N ALA A 62 -4.45 1.62 -20.65
CA ALA A 62 -4.51 0.52 -21.61
C ALA A 62 -5.90 0.39 -22.24
N SER A 63 -6.96 0.41 -21.41
CA SER A 63 -8.35 0.30 -21.85
C SER A 63 -8.74 1.44 -22.80
N TYR A 64 -8.35 2.68 -22.47
CA TYR A 64 -8.60 3.85 -23.31
C TYR A 64 -7.91 3.72 -24.67
N TRP A 65 -6.61 3.44 -24.69
CA TRP A 65 -5.85 3.35 -25.94
C TRP A 65 -6.26 2.15 -26.79
N ASP A 66 -6.71 1.07 -26.16
CA ASP A 66 -7.26 -0.07 -26.89
C ASP A 66 -8.61 0.26 -27.55
N ARG A 67 -9.55 0.84 -26.80
CA ARG A 67 -10.91 1.09 -27.29
C ARG A 67 -10.99 2.24 -28.29
N VAL A 68 -10.20 3.29 -28.09
CA VAL A 68 -10.27 4.50 -28.92
C VAL A 68 -9.38 4.38 -30.15
N ASN A 69 -8.18 3.82 -30.01
CA ASN A 69 -7.17 3.82 -31.08
C ASN A 69 -6.76 2.42 -31.55
N ASN A 70 -7.27 1.35 -30.92
CA ASN A 70 -6.85 -0.03 -31.17
C ASN A 70 -5.32 -0.18 -31.12
N ALA A 71 -4.67 0.54 -30.19
CA ALA A 71 -3.21 0.64 -30.12
C ALA A 71 -2.54 -0.71 -29.81
N PHE A 72 -3.28 -1.65 -29.21
CA PHE A 72 -2.81 -3.00 -28.90
C PHE A 72 -3.24 -4.02 -29.98
N ALA A 73 -3.44 -3.59 -31.22
CA ALA A 73 -3.67 -4.50 -32.34
C ALA A 73 -2.53 -5.52 -32.46
N THR A 74 -2.86 -6.78 -32.73
CA THR A 74 -1.87 -7.87 -32.82
C THR A 74 -1.02 -7.80 -34.10
N SER A 75 -1.46 -7.02 -35.10
CA SER A 75 -0.84 -6.90 -36.43
C SER A 75 0.07 -5.68 -36.59
N SER A 76 0.00 -4.69 -35.70
CA SER A 76 0.74 -3.43 -35.82
C SER A 76 1.16 -2.88 -34.47
N SER A 77 2.38 -2.36 -34.38
CA SER A 77 2.83 -1.60 -33.21
C SER A 77 2.31 -0.16 -33.24
N SER A 78 2.01 0.40 -32.06
CA SER A 78 1.61 1.79 -31.87
C SER A 78 2.32 2.39 -30.64
N ASP A 79 2.53 3.70 -30.64
CA ASP A 79 3.00 4.42 -29.46
C ASP A 79 1.82 4.98 -28.67
N ILE A 80 1.76 4.64 -27.39
CA ILE A 80 0.78 5.19 -26.44
C ILE A 80 1.47 6.16 -25.50
N VAL A 81 0.73 7.15 -25.02
CA VAL A 81 1.21 8.09 -23.99
C VAL A 81 0.32 7.94 -22.76
N CYS A 82 0.94 7.57 -21.64
CA CYS A 82 0.29 7.39 -20.34
C CYS A 82 1.12 8.10 -19.28
N ALA A 83 0.48 8.88 -18.40
CA ALA A 83 1.18 9.62 -17.34
C ALA A 83 2.38 10.48 -17.86
N GLY A 84 2.32 10.96 -19.10
CA GLY A 84 3.40 11.70 -19.75
C GLY A 84 4.59 10.85 -20.24
N GLN A 85 4.50 9.53 -20.13
CA GLN A 85 5.50 8.58 -20.62
C GLN A 85 5.01 7.91 -21.90
N SER A 86 5.86 7.88 -22.95
CA SER A 86 5.57 7.16 -24.18
C SER A 86 6.02 5.70 -24.08
N ARG A 87 5.19 4.78 -24.59
CA ARG A 87 5.46 3.34 -24.65
C ARG A 87 5.04 2.79 -26.01
N SER A 88 5.90 1.98 -26.61
CA SER A 88 5.56 1.22 -27.81
C SER A 88 4.87 -0.06 -27.41
N VAL A 89 3.67 -0.29 -27.94
CA VAL A 89 2.78 -1.42 -27.63
C VAL A 89 2.20 -2.01 -28.91
N GLY A 90 1.47 -3.13 -28.80
CA GLY A 90 0.88 -3.81 -29.94
C GLY A 90 1.89 -4.60 -30.78
N GLY A 91 1.44 -5.12 -31.93
CA GLY A 91 2.24 -5.94 -32.85
C GLY A 91 2.48 -7.37 -32.37
N ALA A 92 1.85 -7.79 -31.26
CA ALA A 92 1.94 -9.13 -30.69
C ALA A 92 0.61 -9.51 -30.03
N LEU A 93 0.41 -10.82 -29.77
CA LEU A 93 -0.76 -11.34 -29.04
C LEU A 93 -0.82 -10.83 -27.60
N THR A 94 0.34 -10.56 -27.01
CA THR A 94 0.47 -10.03 -25.66
C THR A 94 1.42 -8.84 -25.71
N SER A 95 1.02 -7.73 -25.11
CA SER A 95 1.81 -6.51 -25.04
C SER A 95 1.89 -6.04 -23.60
N SER A 96 3.09 -5.72 -23.14
CA SER A 96 3.34 -5.29 -21.77
C SER A 96 4.08 -3.96 -21.75
N PHE A 97 3.75 -3.11 -20.80
CA PHE A 97 4.43 -1.84 -20.58
C PHE A 97 4.39 -1.45 -19.10
N ASP A 98 5.40 -0.69 -18.70
CA ASP A 98 5.52 -0.19 -17.32
C ASP A 98 5.39 1.32 -17.26
N LEU A 99 4.72 1.84 -16.23
CA LEU A 99 4.66 3.27 -15.94
C LEU A 99 5.22 3.55 -14.54
N ASP A 100 5.94 4.64 -14.42
CA ASP A 100 6.53 5.11 -13.18
C ASP A 100 5.86 6.42 -12.75
N PHE A 101 5.52 6.51 -11.47
CA PHE A 101 4.92 7.69 -10.88
C PHE A 101 5.92 8.38 -9.93
N THR A 102 5.71 9.68 -9.72
CA THR A 102 6.62 10.54 -8.92
C THR A 102 6.64 10.22 -7.42
N ASN A 103 5.69 9.42 -6.94
CA ASN A 103 5.53 9.01 -5.55
C ASN A 103 6.21 7.68 -5.20
N ASP A 104 7.19 7.23 -6.01
CA ASP A 104 7.87 5.92 -5.87
C ASP A 104 6.91 4.72 -5.99
N SER A 105 5.81 4.91 -6.72
CA SER A 105 4.94 3.81 -7.15
C SER A 105 5.11 3.58 -8.65
N CYS A 106 4.89 2.35 -9.09
CA CYS A 106 4.91 1.98 -10.49
C CYS A 106 3.85 0.94 -10.81
N VAL A 107 3.59 0.73 -12.09
CA VAL A 107 2.62 -0.26 -12.55
C VAL A 107 3.18 -1.02 -13.74
N SER A 108 2.94 -2.33 -13.73
CA SER A 108 3.17 -3.22 -14.86
C SER A 108 1.82 -3.61 -15.44
N VAL A 109 1.60 -3.21 -16.70
CA VAL A 109 0.36 -3.50 -17.42
C VAL A 109 0.65 -4.53 -18.50
N THR A 110 -0.23 -5.52 -18.62
CA THR A 110 -0.19 -6.54 -19.67
C THR A 110 -1.56 -6.61 -20.33
N VAL A 111 -1.56 -6.50 -21.66
CA VAL A 111 -2.74 -6.63 -22.51
C VAL A 111 -2.59 -7.92 -23.31
N ASP A 112 -3.50 -8.85 -23.08
CA ASP A 112 -3.57 -10.15 -23.76
C ASP A 112 -4.78 -10.19 -24.71
N LYS A 113 -4.48 -10.43 -25.99
CA LYS A 113 -5.42 -10.62 -27.09
C LYS A 113 -5.20 -11.95 -27.80
N SER A 114 -4.70 -12.95 -27.09
CA SER A 114 -4.54 -14.32 -27.60
C SER A 114 -5.87 -14.93 -28.06
N ASN A 115 -6.99 -14.53 -27.44
CA ASN A 115 -8.33 -14.87 -27.87
C ASN A 115 -8.93 -13.72 -28.71
N PRO A 116 -9.33 -13.92 -29.98
CA PRO A 116 -9.91 -12.86 -30.80
C PRO A 116 -11.26 -12.34 -30.31
N ALA A 117 -11.93 -13.05 -29.40
CA ALA A 117 -13.22 -12.66 -28.83
C ALA A 117 -13.10 -12.04 -27.42
N GLU A 118 -11.89 -11.95 -26.85
CA GLU A 118 -11.68 -11.45 -25.48
C GLU A 118 -10.37 -10.67 -25.40
N THR A 119 -10.43 -9.45 -24.85
CA THR A 119 -9.24 -8.70 -24.45
C THR A 119 -9.13 -8.72 -22.93
N ILE A 120 -7.99 -9.17 -22.42
CA ILE A 120 -7.70 -9.20 -20.99
C ILE A 120 -6.61 -8.16 -20.71
N ILE A 121 -6.93 -7.19 -19.87
CA ILE A 121 -5.98 -6.19 -19.39
C ILE A 121 -5.71 -6.48 -17.92
N THR A 122 -4.49 -6.91 -17.62
CA THR A 122 -4.01 -7.11 -16.26
C THR A 122 -3.08 -5.95 -15.90
N SER A 123 -3.41 -5.22 -14.84
CA SER A 123 -2.62 -4.09 -14.36
C SER A 123 -2.22 -4.31 -12.92
N ILE A 124 -0.92 -4.36 -12.63
CA ILE A 124 -0.38 -4.64 -11.29
C ILE A 124 0.46 -3.43 -10.86
N GLY A 125 -0.02 -2.72 -9.85
CA GLY A 125 0.67 -1.60 -9.25
C GLY A 125 1.48 -2.01 -8.01
N HIS A 126 2.58 -1.30 -7.79
CA HIS A 126 3.58 -1.56 -6.76
C HIS A 126 3.89 -0.29 -5.97
N SER A 127 3.99 -0.41 -4.64
CA SER A 127 4.48 0.65 -3.75
C SER A 127 5.26 0.05 -2.57
N PRO A 128 6.52 0.44 -2.33
CA PRO A 128 7.37 1.18 -3.27
C PRO A 128 7.62 0.37 -4.56
N CYS A 129 8.07 1.03 -5.63
CA CYS A 129 8.32 0.36 -6.91
C CYS A 129 9.41 -0.72 -6.80
N ASN A 130 10.44 -0.46 -5.99
CA ASN A 130 11.58 -1.35 -5.78
C ASN A 130 11.61 -1.94 -4.36
N GLY A 131 11.90 -3.24 -4.22
CA GLY A 131 12.15 -3.90 -2.93
C GLY A 131 10.95 -4.67 -2.35
N ARG A 132 10.84 -4.74 -1.01
CA ARG A 132 9.68 -5.36 -0.33
C ARG A 132 8.47 -4.47 -0.52
N ARG A 133 7.58 -4.88 -1.43
CA ARG A 133 6.50 -4.06 -1.94
C ARG A 133 5.12 -4.57 -1.57
N VAL A 134 4.20 -3.62 -1.42
CA VAL A 134 2.77 -3.90 -1.47
C VAL A 134 2.36 -3.91 -2.94
N GLU A 135 1.56 -4.91 -3.31
CA GLU A 135 1.06 -5.08 -4.67
C GLU A 135 -0.48 -5.04 -4.68
N ARG A 136 -1.03 -4.39 -5.68
CA ARG A 136 -2.47 -4.33 -5.95
C ARG A 136 -2.68 -4.52 -7.44
N GLY A 137 -3.62 -5.38 -7.80
CA GLY A 137 -3.89 -5.74 -9.18
C GLY A 137 -5.34 -5.49 -9.55
N LEU A 138 -5.55 -5.12 -10.81
CA LEU A 138 -6.84 -5.01 -11.46
C LEU A 138 -6.81 -5.83 -12.75
N GLU A 139 -7.92 -6.50 -13.04
CA GLU A 139 -8.11 -7.22 -14.28
C GLU A 139 -9.40 -6.75 -14.93
N VAL A 140 -9.30 -6.33 -16.19
CA VAL A 140 -10.43 -5.90 -17.00
C VAL A 140 -10.55 -6.85 -18.17
N ARG A 141 -11.75 -7.40 -18.38
CA ARG A 141 -12.07 -8.32 -19.47
C ARG A 141 -13.24 -7.77 -20.27
N TYR A 142 -13.14 -7.77 -21.59
CA TYR A 142 -14.24 -7.41 -22.49
C TYR A 142 -14.09 -8.04 -23.87
#